data_AF-A0A7C4VTA7-F1
#
_entry.id   AF-A0A7C4VTA7-F1
#
_cell.length_a   1.000
_cell.length_b   1.000
_cell.length_c   1.000
_cell.angle_alpha   90.00
_cell.angle_beta   90.00
_cell.angle_gamma   90.00
#
_symmetry.space_group_name_H-M   'P 1'
#
loop_
_entity.id
_entity.type
_entity.pdbx_description
1 polymer ?
#
loop_
_entity_poly.entity_id
_entity_poly.type
_entity_poly.pdbx_seq_one_letter_code
_entity_poly.pdbx_strand_id
1 'polypeptide(L)'
;MVKNKKLLVLILDAFSDRYLKYAYYLSKLRNENFYSTLKPLFAYEGIRTAILTGLDTRKSGIWHDKVFIPKGRKALKLSFLKFFTAFFDRLSPTDDINKKLRFLLYKILREDYGTPHLIPAKYLEYFATHKHEYKNIPDLFQILSKSGVKAVWVEPKLMSLEGRALRGMLKLFEKQDLVILKLNSLDRLGHKYGPLSNEVRQRVEYLDRAVEETINTLQARLENMSFIIMSDHGMIPVEKFINIEKLMIEETSIRPLIDYIPYIGSTFASFFILNKKAENIIYKMLQGLGSYGRILEEYDLNMLGINKELYGHIIFALNEGVVFFPNFFQ
;
A
#
# COMPACT_ATOMS: atom_id res chain seq x y z
N MET A 1 19.26 6.21 -29.74
CA MET A 1 19.12 5.22 -28.65
C MET A 1 20.36 5.27 -27.78
N VAL A 2 20.21 5.60 -26.50
CA VAL A 2 21.37 5.71 -25.61
C VAL A 2 21.79 4.32 -25.15
N LYS A 3 22.74 3.70 -25.85
CA LYS A 3 23.37 2.45 -25.41
C LYS A 3 24.15 2.71 -24.11
N ASN A 4 24.14 1.75 -23.18
CA ASN A 4 24.90 1.72 -21.92
C ASN A 4 24.50 2.68 -20.77
N LYS A 5 23.36 3.38 -20.82
CA LYS A 5 22.87 4.08 -19.62
C LYS A 5 22.28 3.10 -18.62
N LYS A 6 22.69 3.21 -17.36
CA LYS A 6 22.17 2.42 -16.23
C LYS A 6 21.41 3.33 -15.27
N LEU A 7 20.25 2.88 -14.80
CA LEU A 7 19.40 3.63 -13.86
C LEU A 7 19.03 2.75 -12.67
N LEU A 8 19.33 3.22 -11.46
CA LEU A 8 18.78 2.70 -10.21
C LEU A 8 17.62 3.59 -9.77
N VAL A 9 16.46 3.00 -9.51
CA VAL A 9 15.41 3.64 -8.71
C VAL A 9 15.34 2.92 -7.38
N LEU A 10 15.82 3.57 -6.32
CA LEU A 10 15.76 3.05 -4.96
C LEU A 10 14.54 3.65 -4.25
N ILE A 11 13.60 2.79 -3.86
CA ILE A 11 12.41 3.16 -3.10
C ILE A 11 12.62 2.70 -1.65
N LEU A 12 12.70 3.66 -0.73
CA LEU A 12 12.73 3.43 0.70
C LEU A 12 11.28 3.51 1.21
N ASP A 13 10.63 2.36 1.42
CA ASP A 13 9.23 2.28 1.84
C ASP A 13 9.01 2.97 3.19
N ALA A 14 7.96 3.78 3.31
CA ALA A 14 7.62 4.56 4.50
C ALA A 14 8.73 5.51 5.03
N PHE A 15 9.66 5.96 4.18
CA PHE A 15 10.73 6.88 4.56
C PHE A 15 10.22 8.34 4.58
N SER A 16 9.99 8.88 5.78
CA SER A 16 9.70 10.31 5.95
C SER A 16 10.97 11.15 5.89
N ASP A 17 10.85 12.34 5.32
CA ASP A 17 11.82 13.44 5.38
C ASP A 17 12.38 13.71 6.78
N ARG A 18 11.59 13.49 7.85
CA ARG A 18 12.03 13.60 9.26
C ARG A 18 13.19 12.66 9.62
N TYR A 19 13.42 11.61 8.83
CA TYR A 19 14.50 10.65 9.05
C TYR A 19 15.84 11.12 8.49
N LEU A 20 15.88 12.17 7.66
CA LEU A 20 17.12 12.70 7.08
C LEU A 20 18.15 13.11 8.14
N LYS A 21 17.70 13.55 9.34
CA LYS A 21 18.59 13.85 10.46
C LYS A 21 19.39 12.64 10.99
N TYR A 22 18.98 11.42 10.65
CA TYR A 22 19.66 10.17 11.00
C TYR A 22 20.31 9.49 9.78
N ALA A 23 20.12 10.04 8.59
CA ALA A 23 20.62 9.51 7.32
C ALA A 23 21.63 10.49 6.72
N TYR A 24 22.87 10.43 7.20
CA TYR A 24 23.92 11.38 6.87
C TYR A 24 24.24 11.38 5.37
N TYR A 25 24.39 10.20 4.76
CA TYR A 25 24.70 10.09 3.35
C TYR A 25 23.54 10.58 2.47
N LEU A 26 22.30 10.21 2.77
CA LEU A 26 21.13 10.73 2.05
C LEU A 26 20.99 12.24 2.22
N SER A 27 21.28 12.78 3.41
CA SER A 27 21.29 14.23 3.67
C SER A 27 22.40 14.93 2.88
N LYS A 28 23.57 14.30 2.69
CA LYS A 28 24.64 14.82 1.83
C LYS A 28 24.19 14.85 0.37
N LEU A 29 23.61 13.76 -0.14
CA LEU A 29 23.12 13.67 -1.52
C LEU A 29 22.11 14.78 -1.84
N ARG A 30 21.25 15.16 -0.89
CA ARG A 30 20.30 16.28 -1.05
C ARG A 30 20.98 17.60 -1.40
N ASN A 31 22.18 17.87 -0.86
CA ASN A 31 22.90 19.13 -1.11
C ASN A 31 23.71 19.08 -2.41
N GLU A 32 24.09 17.89 -2.85
CA GLU A 32 24.94 17.67 -4.03
C GLU A 32 24.14 17.39 -5.32
N ASN A 33 22.84 17.09 -5.20
CA ASN A 33 22.00 16.65 -6.30
C ASN A 33 20.65 17.38 -6.31
N PHE A 34 19.86 17.16 -7.36
CA PHE A 34 18.48 17.62 -7.39
C PHE A 34 17.67 16.98 -6.26
N TYR A 35 16.97 17.80 -5.49
CA TYR A 35 16.13 17.38 -4.38
C TYR A 35 14.77 18.08 -4.47
N SER A 36 13.72 17.32 -4.19
CA SER A 36 12.36 17.82 -4.08
C SER A 36 11.55 16.97 -3.09
N THR A 37 10.48 17.53 -2.56
CA THR A 37 9.54 16.84 -1.67
C THR A 37 8.41 16.24 -2.48
N LEU A 38 8.16 14.94 -2.29
CA LEU A 38 7.01 14.27 -2.89
C LEU A 38 5.79 14.49 -2.00
N LYS A 39 4.70 15.00 -2.59
CA LYS A 39 3.37 14.92 -1.98
C LYS A 39 2.75 13.58 -2.41
N PRO A 40 2.69 12.56 -1.54
CA PRO A 40 2.13 11.28 -1.90
C PRO A 40 0.65 11.43 -2.24
N LEU A 41 0.16 10.57 -3.13
CA LEU A 41 -1.27 10.48 -3.43
C LEU A 41 -1.97 9.94 -2.17
N PHE A 42 -3.18 10.44 -1.87
CA PHE A 42 -4.07 9.77 -0.94
C PHE A 42 -4.63 8.52 -1.64
N ALA A 43 -3.78 7.51 -1.76
CA ALA A 43 -4.01 6.27 -2.47
C ALA A 43 -3.15 5.18 -1.83
N TYR A 44 -3.50 3.92 -2.10
CA TYR A 44 -2.81 2.76 -1.56
C TYR A 44 -2.10 2.07 -2.73
N GLU A 45 -2.69 1.03 -3.31
CA GLU A 45 -2.19 0.42 -4.57
C GLU A 45 -2.11 1.44 -5.72
N GLY A 46 -2.88 2.53 -5.65
CA GLY A 46 -2.80 3.65 -6.58
C GLY A 46 -1.42 4.33 -6.61
N ILE A 47 -0.66 4.35 -5.50
CA ILE A 47 0.71 4.90 -5.48
C ILE A 47 1.62 4.04 -6.35
N ARG A 48 1.58 2.71 -6.14
CA ARG A 48 2.35 1.78 -6.95
C ARG A 48 1.96 1.86 -8.43
N THR A 49 0.66 1.97 -8.70
CA THR A 49 0.15 2.18 -10.06
C THR A 49 0.71 3.45 -10.68
N ALA A 50 0.78 4.56 -9.93
CA ALA A 50 1.35 5.82 -10.42
C ALA A 50 2.84 5.71 -10.72
N ILE A 51 3.60 5.00 -9.88
CA ILE A 51 5.03 4.71 -10.14
C ILE A 51 5.20 3.91 -11.43
N LEU A 52 4.35 2.90 -11.64
CA LEU A 52 4.45 1.99 -12.78
C LEU A 52 3.92 2.59 -14.09
N THR A 53 2.97 3.53 -14.05
CA THR A 53 2.27 3.99 -15.26
C THR A 53 2.45 5.48 -15.54
N GLY A 54 2.93 6.26 -14.56
CA GLY A 54 2.93 7.73 -14.62
C GLY A 54 1.53 8.36 -14.54
N LEU A 55 0.50 7.57 -14.22
CA LEU A 55 -0.89 8.03 -14.13
C LEU A 55 -1.34 8.19 -12.69
N ASP A 56 -2.05 9.27 -12.39
CA ASP A 56 -2.73 9.42 -11.11
C ASP A 56 -3.96 8.51 -11.01
N THR A 57 -4.63 8.54 -9.87
CA THR A 57 -5.86 7.78 -9.60
C THR A 57 -7.02 8.17 -10.51
N ARG A 58 -7.09 9.43 -10.98
CA ARG A 58 -8.15 9.87 -11.92
C ARG A 58 -8.04 9.17 -13.26
N LYS A 59 -6.81 9.03 -13.78
CA LYS A 59 -6.56 8.36 -15.06
C LYS A 59 -6.51 6.85 -14.91
N SER A 60 -5.82 6.33 -13.90
CA SER A 60 -5.69 4.89 -13.66
C SER A 60 -6.98 4.26 -13.10
N GLY A 61 -7.80 5.01 -12.36
CA GLY A 61 -8.94 4.49 -11.59
C GLY A 61 -8.59 3.53 -10.46
N ILE A 62 -7.30 3.38 -10.13
CA ILE A 62 -6.85 2.50 -9.06
C ILE A 62 -6.58 3.36 -7.82
N TRP A 63 -7.38 3.17 -6.77
CA TRP A 63 -7.21 3.88 -5.49
C TRP A 63 -6.60 2.95 -4.44
N HIS A 64 -7.28 1.84 -4.10
CA HIS A 64 -6.72 0.72 -3.35
C HIS A 64 -6.99 -0.61 -4.05
N ASP A 65 -6.39 -1.70 -3.57
CA ASP A 65 -6.37 -2.98 -4.27
C ASP A 65 -7.68 -3.79 -4.18
N LYS A 66 -8.73 -3.24 -3.56
CA LYS A 66 -10.00 -3.93 -3.33
C LYS A 66 -11.17 -3.06 -3.79
N VAL A 67 -12.08 -3.65 -4.55
CA VAL A 67 -13.32 -3.00 -4.99
C VAL A 67 -14.53 -3.83 -4.57
N PHE A 68 -15.66 -3.17 -4.35
CA PHE A 68 -16.90 -3.81 -3.98
C PHE A 68 -17.51 -4.60 -5.15
N ILE A 69 -18.05 -5.76 -4.83
CA ILE A 69 -18.89 -6.61 -5.68
C ILE A 69 -20.19 -6.84 -4.92
N PRO A 70 -21.15 -5.90 -4.96
CA PRO A 70 -22.30 -5.89 -4.05
C PRO A 70 -23.24 -7.08 -4.20
N LYS A 71 -23.31 -7.67 -5.40
CA LYS A 71 -24.08 -8.91 -5.66
C LYS A 71 -23.36 -10.17 -5.16
N GLY A 72 -22.15 -10.03 -4.63
CA GLY A 72 -21.26 -11.12 -4.25
C GLY A 72 -20.70 -11.86 -5.46
N ARG A 73 -19.47 -12.37 -5.34
CA ARG A 73 -18.93 -13.33 -6.30
C ARG A 73 -19.61 -14.68 -6.09
N LYS A 74 -20.09 -15.32 -7.17
CA LYS A 74 -20.70 -16.65 -7.12
C LYS A 74 -19.71 -17.69 -7.62
N ALA A 75 -18.96 -18.31 -6.70
CA ALA A 75 -18.04 -19.39 -7.04
C ALA A 75 -18.03 -20.47 -5.96
N LEU A 76 -18.06 -21.75 -6.34
CA LEU A 76 -18.03 -22.87 -5.38
C LEU A 76 -16.74 -22.85 -4.53
N LYS A 77 -15.61 -22.41 -5.11
CA LYS A 77 -14.35 -22.22 -4.39
C LYS A 77 -14.43 -21.18 -3.27
N LEU A 78 -15.35 -20.23 -3.40
CA LEU A 78 -15.53 -19.14 -2.44
C LEU A 78 -16.17 -19.62 -1.14
N SER A 79 -17.08 -20.60 -1.19
CA SER A 79 -17.69 -21.16 0.02
C SER A 79 -16.64 -21.93 0.84
N PHE A 80 -15.81 -22.75 0.18
CA PHE A 80 -14.66 -23.41 0.82
C PHE A 80 -13.70 -22.38 1.40
N LEU A 81 -13.36 -21.35 0.63
CA LEU A 81 -12.46 -20.31 1.08
C LEU A 81 -12.96 -19.61 2.33
N LYS A 82 -14.24 -19.21 2.35
CA LYS A 82 -14.86 -18.58 3.52
C LYS A 82 -14.79 -19.49 4.75
N PHE A 83 -15.12 -20.77 4.59
CA PHE A 83 -15.08 -21.74 5.67
C PHE A 83 -13.67 -21.90 6.25
N PHE A 84 -12.67 -22.15 5.40
CA PHE A 84 -11.29 -22.32 5.85
C PHE A 84 -10.68 -21.03 6.39
N THR A 85 -11.03 -19.88 5.82
CA THR A 85 -10.59 -18.58 6.36
C THR A 85 -11.16 -18.36 7.76
N ALA A 86 -12.47 -18.57 7.96
CA ALA A 86 -13.08 -18.45 9.29
C ALA A 86 -12.50 -19.45 10.30
N PHE A 87 -12.11 -20.65 9.84
CA PHE A 87 -11.43 -21.65 10.68
C PHE A 87 -10.01 -21.19 11.07
N PHE A 88 -9.20 -20.74 10.11
CA PHE A 88 -7.85 -20.24 10.38
C PHE A 88 -7.85 -18.97 11.23
N ASP A 89 -8.79 -18.06 11.01
CA ASP A 89 -8.94 -16.84 11.81
C ASP A 89 -9.16 -17.15 13.30
N ARG A 90 -9.84 -18.26 13.63
CA ARG A 90 -10.09 -18.68 15.02
C ARG A 90 -8.90 -19.37 15.68
N LEU A 91 -8.02 -19.99 14.89
CA LEU A 91 -6.91 -20.79 15.38
C LEU A 91 -5.58 -20.03 15.38
N SER A 92 -5.45 -19.00 14.54
CA SER A 92 -4.20 -18.29 14.37
C SER A 92 -3.87 -17.45 15.62
N PRO A 93 -2.68 -17.61 16.23
CA PRO A 93 -2.32 -16.86 17.42
C PRO A 93 -1.87 -15.43 17.12
N THR A 94 -1.58 -15.10 15.84
CA THR A 94 -1.16 -13.76 15.40
C THR A 94 -1.67 -13.45 13.98
N ASP A 95 -1.78 -12.16 13.66
CA ASP A 95 -2.20 -11.64 12.36
C ASP A 95 -1.22 -12.01 11.24
N ASP A 96 0.09 -12.03 11.53
CA ASP A 96 1.14 -12.42 10.57
C ASP A 96 1.03 -13.89 10.15
N ILE A 97 0.72 -14.78 11.09
CA ILE A 97 0.49 -16.20 10.78
C ILE A 97 -0.78 -16.32 9.94
N ASN A 98 -1.82 -15.57 10.29
CA ASN A 98 -3.09 -15.62 9.58
C ASN A 98 -2.94 -15.16 8.11
N LYS A 99 -2.22 -14.06 7.86
CA LYS A 99 -1.89 -13.59 6.50
C LYS A 99 -1.13 -14.65 5.69
N LYS A 100 -0.19 -15.38 6.30
CA LYS A 100 0.55 -16.47 5.63
C LYS A 100 -0.34 -17.66 5.30
N LEU A 101 -1.21 -18.07 6.23
CA LEU A 101 -2.16 -19.16 6.02
C LEU A 101 -3.16 -18.80 4.90
N ARG A 102 -3.71 -17.58 4.94
CA ARG A 102 -4.58 -17.04 3.89
C ARG A 102 -3.88 -16.99 2.53
N PHE A 103 -2.63 -16.52 2.48
CA PHE A 103 -1.83 -16.53 1.24
C PHE A 103 -1.70 -17.94 0.65
N LEU A 104 -1.37 -18.94 1.48
CA LEU A 104 -1.27 -20.32 1.05
C LEU A 104 -2.61 -20.86 0.54
N LEU A 105 -3.69 -20.59 1.27
CA LEU A 105 -5.04 -20.98 0.89
C LEU A 105 -5.46 -20.37 -0.46
N TYR A 106 -5.24 -19.07 -0.67
CA TYR A 106 -5.53 -18.40 -1.94
C TYR A 106 -4.72 -19.00 -3.09
N LYS A 107 -3.44 -19.32 -2.86
CA LYS A 107 -2.59 -19.98 -3.85
C LYS A 107 -3.09 -21.39 -4.21
N ILE A 108 -3.50 -22.19 -3.23
CA ILE A 108 -4.03 -23.55 -3.44
C ILE A 108 -5.32 -23.50 -4.26
N LEU A 109 -6.22 -22.59 -3.93
CA LEU A 109 -7.50 -22.45 -4.62
C LEU A 109 -7.40 -21.73 -5.97
N ARG A 110 -6.22 -21.17 -6.29
CA ARG A 110 -5.94 -20.33 -7.46
C ARG A 110 -6.86 -19.11 -7.53
N GLU A 111 -7.08 -18.50 -6.38
CA GLU A 111 -7.93 -17.32 -6.25
C GLU A 111 -7.09 -16.05 -6.21
N ASP A 112 -7.41 -15.06 -7.06
CA ASP A 112 -6.72 -13.76 -7.04
C ASP A 112 -7.32 -12.82 -5.99
N TYR A 113 -6.76 -12.90 -4.79
CA TYR A 113 -7.08 -12.00 -3.68
C TYR A 113 -6.05 -10.88 -3.50
N GLY A 114 -5.09 -10.73 -4.41
CA GLY A 114 -4.01 -9.75 -4.25
C GLY A 114 -3.26 -9.94 -2.93
N THR A 115 -3.05 -8.84 -2.20
CA THR A 115 -2.52 -8.88 -0.83
C THR A 115 -3.54 -9.54 0.10
N PRO A 116 -3.14 -10.54 0.92
CA PRO A 116 -4.05 -11.31 1.76
C PRO A 116 -4.45 -10.53 3.03
N HIS A 117 -5.17 -9.43 2.82
CA HIS A 117 -5.76 -8.62 3.89
C HIS A 117 -6.62 -9.48 4.81
N LEU A 118 -6.71 -9.07 6.07
CA LEU A 118 -7.52 -9.70 7.12
C LEU A 118 -9.00 -9.30 7.04
N ILE A 119 -9.52 -9.18 5.82
CA ILE A 119 -10.95 -9.00 5.59
C ILE A 119 -11.70 -10.17 6.25
N PRO A 120 -12.68 -9.92 7.14
CA PRO A 120 -13.45 -10.98 7.78
C PRO A 120 -14.07 -11.93 6.74
N ALA A 121 -14.04 -13.24 7.01
CA ALA A 121 -14.48 -14.26 6.06
C ALA A 121 -15.88 -14.00 5.46
N LYS A 122 -16.82 -13.50 6.27
CA LYS A 122 -18.18 -13.13 5.85
C LYS A 122 -18.22 -12.08 4.73
N TYR A 123 -17.21 -11.22 4.64
CA TYR A 123 -17.17 -10.14 3.65
C TYR A 123 -16.42 -10.51 2.36
N LEU A 124 -15.66 -11.61 2.34
CA LEU A 124 -14.74 -11.93 1.23
C LEU A 124 -15.40 -11.96 -0.15
N GLU A 125 -16.66 -12.42 -0.25
CA GLU A 125 -17.34 -12.49 -1.55
C GLU A 125 -17.67 -11.14 -2.16
N TYR A 126 -17.75 -10.10 -1.33
CA TYR A 126 -18.13 -8.76 -1.73
C TYR A 126 -16.94 -7.90 -2.15
N PHE A 127 -15.75 -8.49 -2.23
CA PHE A 127 -14.55 -7.81 -2.71
C PHE A 127 -13.93 -8.55 -3.88
N ALA A 128 -13.39 -7.81 -4.83
CA ALA A 128 -12.48 -8.32 -5.85
C ALA A 128 -11.18 -7.51 -5.83
N THR A 129 -10.09 -8.14 -6.26
CA THR A 129 -8.83 -7.43 -6.41
C THR A 129 -8.89 -6.55 -7.66
N HIS A 130 -8.54 -5.28 -7.52
CA HIS A 130 -8.53 -4.33 -8.63
C HIS A 130 -7.11 -3.81 -8.85
N LYS A 131 -6.53 -4.17 -10.00
CA LYS A 131 -5.15 -3.84 -10.36
C LYS A 131 -5.13 -3.09 -11.71
N HIS A 132 -4.04 -2.41 -11.99
CA HIS A 132 -3.91 -1.61 -13.22
C HIS A 132 -4.01 -2.44 -14.51
N GLU A 133 -3.64 -3.73 -14.47
CA GLU A 133 -3.73 -4.63 -15.63
C GLU A 133 -5.18 -4.77 -16.14
N TYR A 134 -6.19 -4.57 -15.28
CA TYR A 134 -7.61 -4.60 -15.68
C TYR A 134 -7.99 -3.50 -16.68
N LYS A 135 -7.20 -2.41 -16.77
CA LYS A 135 -7.49 -1.29 -17.67
C LYS A 135 -6.70 -1.32 -18.98
N ASN A 136 -5.92 -2.38 -19.24
CA ASN A 136 -5.02 -2.47 -20.39
C ASN A 136 -4.08 -1.24 -20.51
N ILE A 137 -3.74 -0.62 -19.37
CA ILE A 137 -2.79 0.48 -19.33
C ILE A 137 -1.39 -0.13 -19.36
N PRO A 138 -0.55 0.20 -20.35
CA PRO A 138 0.79 -0.34 -20.41
C PRO A 138 1.63 0.18 -19.24
N ASP A 139 2.28 -0.72 -18.51
CA ASP A 139 3.21 -0.32 -17.45
C ASP A 139 4.60 0.07 -18.00
N LEU A 140 5.42 0.63 -17.13
CA LEU A 140 6.79 1.07 -17.43
C LEU A 140 7.61 -0.08 -18.02
N PHE A 141 7.48 -1.30 -17.52
CA PHE A 141 8.24 -2.46 -18.00
C PHE A 141 7.83 -2.84 -19.42
N GLN A 142 6.54 -2.82 -19.73
CA GLN A 142 6.01 -3.08 -21.05
C GLN A 142 6.45 -2.01 -22.06
N ILE A 143 6.42 -0.74 -21.66
CA ILE A 143 6.90 0.38 -22.49
C ILE A 143 8.40 0.23 -22.77
N LEU A 144 9.21 0.01 -21.73
CA LEU A 144 10.66 -0.14 -21.85
C LEU A 144 11.06 -1.36 -22.68
N SER A 145 10.37 -2.49 -22.49
CA SER A 145 10.62 -3.71 -23.25
C SER A 145 10.40 -3.51 -24.76
N LYS A 146 9.40 -2.72 -25.16
CA LYS A 146 9.16 -2.38 -26.58
C LYS A 146 10.31 -1.58 -27.19
N SER A 147 11.05 -0.84 -26.37
CA SER A 147 12.24 -0.09 -26.78
C SER A 147 13.55 -0.86 -26.57
N GLY A 148 13.48 -2.15 -26.22
CA GLY A 148 14.66 -2.99 -25.99
C GLY A 148 15.43 -2.70 -24.71
N VAL A 149 14.84 -1.94 -23.77
CA VAL A 149 15.43 -1.63 -22.47
C VAL A 149 15.09 -2.74 -21.48
N LYS A 150 16.10 -3.36 -20.87
CA LYS A 150 15.90 -4.44 -19.90
C LYS A 150 15.70 -3.86 -18.50
N ALA A 151 14.59 -4.19 -17.86
CA ALA A 151 14.22 -3.63 -16.58
C ALA A 151 13.77 -4.72 -15.59
N VAL A 152 14.08 -4.53 -14.31
CA VAL A 152 13.64 -5.43 -13.24
C VAL A 152 13.15 -4.67 -11.99
N TRP A 153 12.11 -5.19 -11.34
CA TRP A 153 11.67 -4.78 -10.01
C TRP A 153 12.15 -5.81 -8.97
N VAL A 154 12.88 -5.37 -7.96
CA VAL A 154 13.40 -6.20 -6.87
C VAL A 154 12.82 -5.68 -5.56
N GLU A 155 12.20 -6.58 -4.79
CA GLU A 155 11.57 -6.25 -3.52
C GLU A 155 11.78 -7.37 -2.50
N PRO A 156 12.79 -7.25 -1.62
CA PRO A 156 13.09 -8.24 -0.60
C PRO A 156 11.92 -8.41 0.37
N LYS A 157 11.41 -9.65 0.49
CA LYS A 157 10.28 -9.96 1.38
C LYS A 157 10.67 -10.04 2.86
N LEU A 158 11.95 -10.15 3.18
CA LEU A 158 12.47 -10.18 4.55
C LEU A 158 13.49 -9.06 4.75
N MET A 159 13.44 -8.41 5.91
CA MET A 159 14.37 -7.35 6.29
C MET A 159 15.84 -7.78 6.21
N SER A 160 16.14 -9.04 6.58
CA SER A 160 17.49 -9.62 6.53
C SER A 160 18.04 -9.77 5.10
N LEU A 161 17.18 -9.78 4.08
CA LEU A 161 17.57 -9.91 2.68
C LEU A 161 17.88 -8.57 2.00
N GLU A 162 17.51 -7.44 2.60
CA GLU A 162 17.72 -6.11 2.01
C GLU A 162 19.22 -5.81 1.80
N GLY A 163 20.07 -6.11 2.78
CA GLY A 163 21.52 -5.96 2.62
C GLY A 163 22.10 -6.86 1.53
N ARG A 164 21.55 -8.06 1.33
CA ARG A 164 21.94 -8.95 0.22
C ARG A 164 21.49 -8.39 -1.12
N ALA A 165 20.29 -7.82 -1.20
CA ALA A 165 19.79 -7.20 -2.42
C ALA A 165 20.66 -6.00 -2.84
N LEU A 166 21.00 -5.12 -1.90
CA LEU A 166 21.92 -3.99 -2.11
C LEU A 166 23.30 -4.46 -2.61
N ARG A 167 23.93 -5.45 -1.96
CA ARG A 167 25.21 -6.02 -2.42
C ARG A 167 25.13 -6.72 -3.78
N GLY A 168 23.95 -7.22 -4.16
CA GLY A 168 23.71 -7.90 -5.44
C GLY A 168 23.51 -6.96 -6.62
N MET A 169 23.47 -5.64 -6.40
CA MET A 169 23.09 -4.66 -7.44
C MET A 169 24.01 -4.65 -8.65
N LEU A 170 25.33 -4.77 -8.45
CA LEU A 170 26.29 -4.75 -9.57
C LEU A 170 26.02 -5.90 -10.55
N LYS A 171 25.74 -7.10 -10.03
CA LYS A 171 25.40 -8.28 -10.83
C LYS A 171 24.08 -8.13 -11.58
N LEU A 172 23.11 -7.38 -11.02
CA LEU A 172 21.86 -7.09 -11.73
C LEU A 172 22.12 -6.20 -12.94
N PHE A 173 22.98 -5.18 -12.81
CA PHE A 173 23.30 -4.26 -13.91
C PHE A 173 24.11 -4.88 -15.06
N GLU A 174 24.70 -6.07 -14.87
CA GLU A 174 25.26 -6.87 -15.98
C GLU A 174 24.20 -7.24 -17.02
N LYS A 175 22.94 -7.41 -16.59
CA LYS A 175 21.84 -7.87 -17.45
C LYS A 175 20.72 -6.85 -17.63
N GLN A 176 20.63 -5.86 -16.74
CA GLN A 176 19.54 -4.90 -16.68
C GLN A 176 20.05 -3.49 -16.94
N ASP A 177 19.24 -2.67 -17.57
CA ASP A 177 19.48 -1.25 -17.81
C ASP A 177 18.79 -0.39 -16.74
N LEU A 178 17.61 -0.83 -16.29
CA LEU A 178 16.88 -0.27 -15.16
C LEU A 178 16.74 -1.31 -14.04
N VAL A 179 17.09 -0.93 -12.82
CA VAL A 179 16.75 -1.70 -11.63
C VAL A 179 15.94 -0.82 -10.69
N ILE A 180 14.72 -1.23 -10.39
CA ILE A 180 13.92 -0.65 -9.32
C ILE A 180 14.07 -1.54 -8.09
N LEU A 181 14.64 -1.02 -7.02
CA LEU A 181 14.82 -1.72 -5.74
C LEU A 181 13.92 -1.07 -4.68
N LYS A 182 12.92 -1.79 -4.17
CA LYS A 182 12.08 -1.33 -3.06
C LYS A 182 12.47 -2.05 -1.76
N LEU A 183 12.89 -1.29 -0.74
CA LEU A 183 13.25 -1.77 0.59
C LEU A 183 12.10 -1.48 1.56
N ASN A 184 11.62 -2.48 2.29
CA ASN A 184 10.35 -2.46 3.02
C ASN A 184 10.49 -2.44 4.55
N SER A 185 11.72 -2.48 5.07
CA SER A 185 11.95 -2.67 6.50
C SER A 185 11.45 -1.53 7.39
N LEU A 186 11.51 -0.29 6.91
CA LEU A 186 11.08 0.88 7.69
C LEU A 186 9.57 0.89 7.91
N ASP A 187 8.76 0.57 6.90
CA ASP A 187 7.31 0.45 7.03
C ASP A 187 6.93 -0.56 8.13
N ARG A 188 7.52 -1.76 8.08
CA ARG A 188 7.28 -2.82 9.07
C ARG A 188 7.68 -2.43 10.48
N LEU A 189 8.87 -1.84 10.64
CA LEU A 189 9.35 -1.41 11.95
C LEU A 189 8.53 -0.23 12.47
N GLY A 190 8.13 0.69 11.59
CA GLY A 190 7.27 1.83 11.90
C GLY A 190 5.91 1.39 12.40
N HIS A 191 5.28 0.41 11.75
CA HIS A 191 4.03 -0.17 12.22
C HIS A 191 4.16 -0.90 13.57
N LYS A 192 5.28 -1.59 13.80
CA LYS A 192 5.47 -2.39 15.02
C LYS A 192 5.87 -1.57 16.26
N TYR A 193 6.79 -0.63 16.10
CA TYR A 193 7.40 0.11 17.22
C TYR A 193 7.06 1.59 17.22
N GLY A 194 6.43 2.10 16.15
CA GLY A 194 6.17 3.51 15.94
C GLY A 194 7.30 4.19 15.14
N PRO A 195 6.99 5.22 14.34
CA PRO A 195 7.95 5.88 13.45
C PRO A 195 9.02 6.71 14.19
N LEU A 196 8.83 7.00 15.47
CA LEU A 196 9.79 7.75 16.29
C LEU A 196 10.64 6.85 17.21
N SER A 197 10.54 5.53 17.04
CA SER A 197 11.25 4.55 17.86
C SER A 197 12.75 4.49 17.56
N ASN A 198 13.51 3.97 18.53
CA ASN A 198 14.95 3.73 18.35
C ASN A 198 15.21 2.64 17.29
N GLU A 199 14.30 1.67 17.14
CA GLU A 199 14.35 0.62 16.14
C GLU A 199 14.28 1.18 14.72
N VAL A 200 13.35 2.13 14.46
CA VAL A 200 13.27 2.84 13.18
C VAL A 200 14.53 3.67 12.96
N ARG A 201 14.97 4.42 13.97
CA ARG A 201 16.21 5.22 13.87
C ARG A 201 17.42 4.37 13.49
N GLN A 202 17.69 3.29 14.23
CA GLN A 202 18.79 2.38 13.97
C GLN A 202 18.70 1.76 12.57
N ARG A 203 17.48 1.47 12.10
CA ARG A 203 17.29 0.96 10.74
C ARG A 203 17.59 2.01 9.68
N VAL A 204 17.18 3.26 9.87
CA VAL A 204 17.53 4.38 8.99
C VAL A 204 19.05 4.52 8.90
N GLU A 205 19.76 4.57 10.03
CA GLU A 205 21.22 4.68 10.08
C GLU A 205 21.91 3.49 9.35
N TYR A 206 21.38 2.28 9.50
CA TYR A 206 21.87 1.10 8.78
C TYR A 206 21.65 1.21 7.27
N LEU A 207 20.44 1.60 6.83
CA LEU A 207 20.10 1.71 5.42
C LEU A 207 20.91 2.82 4.75
N ASP A 208 21.11 3.94 5.42
CA ASP A 208 21.94 5.05 4.93
C ASP A 208 23.36 4.60 4.57
N ARG A 209 24.05 3.92 5.49
CA ARG A 209 25.39 3.35 5.24
C ARG A 209 25.38 2.31 4.11
N ALA A 210 24.40 1.41 4.11
CA ALA A 210 24.32 0.37 3.08
C ALA A 210 24.05 0.95 1.68
N VAL A 211 23.28 2.04 1.61
CA VAL A 211 23.00 2.78 0.37
C VAL A 211 24.24 3.54 -0.09
N GLU A 212 24.98 4.18 0.82
CA GLU A 212 26.28 4.82 0.53
C GLU A 212 27.26 3.85 -0.11
N GLU A 213 27.52 2.71 0.54
CA GLU A 213 28.40 1.66 0.03
C GLU A 213 27.97 1.19 -1.37
N THR A 214 26.66 1.00 -1.55
CA THR A 214 26.10 0.52 -2.82
C THR A 214 26.26 1.54 -3.94
N ILE A 215 25.90 2.80 -3.72
CA ILE A 215 25.99 3.85 -4.74
C ILE A 215 27.46 4.12 -5.10
N ASN A 216 28.34 4.23 -4.11
CA ASN A 216 29.79 4.40 -4.35
C ASN A 216 30.35 3.24 -5.19
N THR A 217 29.96 1.99 -4.88
CA THR A 217 30.38 0.81 -5.66
C THR A 217 29.86 0.87 -7.09
N LEU A 218 28.59 1.23 -7.29
CA LEU A 218 27.99 1.31 -8.61
C LEU A 218 28.63 2.41 -9.45
N GLN A 219 28.83 3.62 -8.91
CA GLN A 219 29.49 4.72 -9.62
C GLN A 219 30.94 4.41 -9.97
N ALA A 220 31.68 3.71 -9.10
CA ALA A 220 33.05 3.29 -9.37
C ALA A 220 33.21 2.15 -10.38
N ARG A 221 32.10 1.50 -10.80
CA ARG A 221 32.12 0.33 -11.68
C ARG A 221 31.28 0.50 -12.95
N LEU A 222 30.38 1.48 -12.99
CA LEU A 222 29.47 1.73 -14.09
C LEU A 222 29.67 3.18 -14.59
N GLU A 223 30.22 3.32 -15.80
CA GLU A 223 30.60 4.62 -16.38
C GLU A 223 29.42 5.60 -16.58
N ASN A 224 28.22 5.09 -16.89
CA ASN A 224 27.04 5.90 -17.23
C ASN A 224 25.85 5.57 -16.33
N MET A 225 26.06 5.71 -15.02
CA MET A 225 25.07 5.41 -14.00
C MET A 225 24.33 6.66 -13.51
N SER A 226 23.02 6.58 -13.43
CA SER A 226 22.16 7.54 -12.74
C SER A 226 21.33 6.85 -11.67
N PHE A 227 20.89 7.59 -10.67
CA PHE A 227 20.02 7.05 -9.63
C PHE A 227 18.91 8.03 -9.26
N ILE A 228 17.80 7.47 -8.81
CA ILE A 228 16.69 8.16 -8.15
C ILE A 228 16.51 7.47 -6.81
N ILE A 229 16.54 8.23 -5.72
CA ILE A 229 16.19 7.74 -4.39
C ILE A 229 14.92 8.44 -3.99
N MET A 230 13.89 7.67 -3.65
CA MET A 230 12.58 8.22 -3.29
C MET A 230 11.91 7.36 -2.22
N SER A 231 10.79 7.87 -1.73
CA SER A 231 9.85 7.10 -0.93
C SER A 231 8.48 7.18 -1.59
N ASP A 232 7.66 6.17 -1.34
CA ASP A 232 6.26 6.12 -1.75
C ASP A 232 5.34 6.82 -0.74
N HIS A 233 5.66 6.77 0.56
CA HIS A 233 4.94 7.49 1.62
C HIS A 233 5.80 7.73 2.88
N GLY A 234 5.26 8.51 3.82
CA GLY A 234 5.82 8.65 5.17
C GLY A 234 5.08 7.79 6.19
N MET A 235 5.37 8.03 7.47
CA MET A 235 4.64 7.45 8.60
C MET A 235 4.64 8.45 9.76
N ILE A 236 3.53 8.54 10.48
CA ILE A 236 3.36 9.41 11.65
C ILE A 236 2.88 8.62 12.88
N PRO A 237 3.17 9.10 14.10
CA PRO A 237 2.69 8.45 15.32
C PRO A 237 1.16 8.34 15.34
N VAL A 238 0.66 7.24 15.87
CA VAL A 238 -0.78 7.09 16.15
C VAL A 238 -1.06 7.69 17.52
N GLU A 239 -2.00 8.62 17.56
CA GLU A 239 -2.46 9.33 18.76
C GLU A 239 -3.83 8.81 19.23
N LYS A 240 -4.67 8.36 18.29
CA LYS A 240 -6.04 7.91 18.58
C LYS A 240 -6.43 6.70 17.75
N PHE A 241 -7.07 5.75 18.42
CA PHE A 241 -7.75 4.62 17.80
C PHE A 241 -9.27 4.81 17.83
N ILE A 242 -9.92 4.50 16.71
CA ILE A 242 -11.38 4.44 16.59
C ILE A 242 -11.79 3.04 16.19
N ASN A 243 -12.68 2.43 16.97
CA ASN A 243 -13.31 1.16 16.60
C ASN A 243 -14.66 1.43 15.92
N ILE A 244 -14.62 1.61 14.60
CA ILE A 244 -15.80 1.96 13.82
C ILE A 244 -16.85 0.83 13.80
N GLU A 245 -16.44 -0.43 13.83
CA GLU A 245 -17.38 -1.56 13.89
C GLU A 245 -18.16 -1.55 15.19
N LYS A 246 -17.49 -1.32 16.32
CA LYS A 246 -18.12 -1.21 17.63
C LYS A 246 -19.13 -0.05 17.67
N LEU A 247 -18.73 1.13 17.20
CA LEU A 247 -19.63 2.29 17.11
C LEU A 247 -20.86 1.99 16.25
N MET A 248 -20.68 1.34 15.10
CA MET A 248 -21.80 0.94 14.23
C MET A 248 -22.78 -0.01 14.93
N ILE A 249 -22.28 -0.96 15.73
CA ILE A 249 -23.11 -1.93 16.46
C ILE A 249 -23.86 -1.27 17.61
N GLU A 250 -23.20 -0.40 18.37
CA GLU A 250 -23.74 0.17 19.61
C GLU A 250 -24.65 1.36 19.36
N GLU A 251 -24.39 2.16 18.32
CA GLU A 251 -25.05 3.45 18.10
C GLU A 251 -26.08 3.44 16.96
N THR A 252 -26.20 2.32 16.22
CA THR A 252 -27.07 2.27 15.04
C THR A 252 -27.97 1.03 15.00
N SER A 253 -29.11 1.14 14.31
CA SER A 253 -30.04 0.01 14.10
C SER A 253 -29.73 -0.83 12.86
N ILE A 254 -28.68 -0.47 12.10
CA ILE A 254 -28.39 -1.06 10.80
C ILE A 254 -27.35 -2.16 10.92
N ARG A 255 -27.41 -3.14 10.01
CA ARG A 255 -26.60 -4.35 10.08
C ARG A 255 -25.77 -4.53 8.82
N PRO A 256 -24.49 -4.91 8.95
CA PRO A 256 -23.67 -5.25 7.80
C PRO A 256 -24.27 -6.46 7.06
N LEU A 257 -24.07 -6.53 5.74
CA LEU A 257 -24.62 -7.52 4.80
C LEU A 257 -26.15 -7.46 4.58
N ILE A 258 -26.86 -6.62 5.33
CA ILE A 258 -28.30 -6.36 5.14
C ILE A 258 -28.49 -4.93 4.65
N ASP A 259 -27.86 -3.99 5.34
CA ASP A 259 -28.04 -2.56 5.11
C ASP A 259 -26.85 -1.93 4.38
N TYR A 260 -25.65 -2.46 4.60
CA TYR A 260 -24.40 -1.98 4.00
C TYR A 260 -23.31 -3.05 4.00
N ILE A 261 -22.22 -2.82 3.26
CA ILE A 261 -21.00 -3.64 3.29
C ILE A 261 -19.82 -2.70 3.59
N PRO A 262 -19.08 -2.89 4.69
CA PRO A 262 -17.95 -2.05 5.03
C PRO A 262 -16.64 -2.54 4.40
N TYR A 263 -15.74 -1.61 4.09
CA TYR A 263 -14.31 -1.83 3.94
C TYR A 263 -13.58 -0.89 4.89
N ILE A 264 -12.84 -1.44 5.84
CA ILE A 264 -12.19 -0.64 6.90
C ILE A 264 -10.69 -0.68 6.66
N GLY A 265 -10.13 0.41 6.15
CA GLY A 265 -8.69 0.62 6.12
C GLY A 265 -8.20 1.31 7.40
N SER A 266 -6.88 1.42 7.55
CA SER A 266 -6.31 2.05 8.76
C SER A 266 -6.60 3.55 8.83
N THR A 267 -6.64 4.26 7.70
CA THR A 267 -6.83 5.72 7.63
C THR A 267 -8.13 6.13 6.96
N PHE A 268 -8.98 5.17 6.58
CA PHE A 268 -10.29 5.42 6.00
C PHE A 268 -11.26 4.27 6.28
N ALA A 269 -12.55 4.57 6.25
CA ALA A 269 -13.61 3.57 6.21
C ALA A 269 -14.50 3.87 5.01
N SER A 270 -14.89 2.83 4.29
CA SER A 270 -15.80 2.92 3.16
C SER A 270 -17.00 2.02 3.35
N PHE A 271 -18.15 2.48 2.87
CA PHE A 271 -19.43 1.81 3.02
C PHE A 271 -20.12 1.72 1.66
N PHE A 272 -20.34 0.49 1.20
CA PHE A 272 -21.26 0.23 0.10
C PHE A 272 -22.68 0.13 0.66
N ILE A 273 -23.56 1.02 0.21
CA ILE A 273 -24.91 1.15 0.76
C ILE A 273 -25.87 0.23 -0.01
N LEU A 274 -26.63 -0.60 0.72
CA LEU A 274 -27.61 -1.52 0.13
C LEU A 274 -29.04 -0.97 0.18
N ASN A 275 -29.32 -0.01 1.07
CA ASN A 275 -30.60 0.67 1.13
C ASN A 275 -30.50 2.11 1.66
N LYS A 276 -31.51 2.93 1.36
CA LYS A 276 -31.49 4.37 1.68
C LYS A 276 -31.49 4.68 3.18
N LYS A 277 -32.10 3.81 4.01
CA LYS A 277 -32.08 3.97 5.48
C LYS A 277 -30.65 3.94 6.01
N ALA A 278 -29.84 3.00 5.51
CA ALA A 278 -28.44 2.85 5.89
C ALA A 278 -27.61 4.09 5.56
N GLU A 279 -27.83 4.67 4.37
CA GLU A 279 -27.13 5.87 3.92
C GLU A 279 -27.24 7.02 4.93
N ASN A 280 -28.47 7.38 5.31
CA ASN A 280 -28.73 8.49 6.20
C ASN A 280 -28.15 8.26 7.61
N ILE A 281 -28.25 7.02 8.11
CA ILE A 281 -27.74 6.66 9.44
C ILE A 281 -26.20 6.69 9.46
N ILE A 282 -25.55 6.12 8.45
CA ILE A 282 -24.09 6.14 8.32
C ILE A 282 -23.59 7.57 8.20
N TYR A 283 -24.21 8.38 7.36
CA TYR A 283 -23.82 9.78 7.18
C TYR A 283 -23.89 10.55 8.50
N LYS A 284 -25.00 10.42 9.24
CA LYS A 284 -25.18 11.08 10.55
C LYS A 284 -24.16 10.63 11.59
N MET A 285 -23.88 9.31 11.68
CA MET A 285 -22.88 8.78 12.60
C MET A 285 -21.49 9.35 12.28
N LEU A 286 -21.09 9.32 11.00
CA LEU A 286 -19.80 9.81 10.56
C LEU A 286 -19.64 11.33 10.74
N GLN A 287 -20.72 12.12 10.60
CA GLN A 287 -20.71 13.53 10.96
C GLN A 287 -20.39 13.75 12.45
N GLY A 288 -20.88 12.87 13.33
CA GLY A 288 -20.53 12.87 14.76
C GLY A 288 -19.03 12.66 15.02
N LEU A 289 -18.31 12.06 14.07
CA LEU A 289 -16.86 11.86 14.12
C LEU A 289 -16.06 12.98 13.46
N GLY A 290 -16.68 14.13 13.12
CA GLY A 290 -16.05 15.22 12.35
C GLY A 290 -14.79 15.84 12.99
N SER A 291 -14.54 15.61 14.28
CA SER A 291 -13.28 16.02 14.94
C SER A 291 -12.09 15.11 14.59
N TYR A 292 -12.36 13.89 14.14
CA TYR A 292 -11.38 12.85 13.86
C TYR A 292 -11.14 12.60 12.37
N GLY A 293 -11.96 13.19 11.51
CA GLY A 293 -11.89 12.98 10.06
C GLY A 293 -13.05 13.67 9.37
N ARG A 294 -13.26 13.32 8.11
CA ARG A 294 -14.33 13.89 7.29
C ARG A 294 -14.86 12.89 6.27
N ILE A 295 -16.12 13.07 5.91
CA ILE A 295 -16.71 12.38 4.76
C ILE A 295 -16.11 13.02 3.50
N LEU A 296 -15.73 12.19 2.52
CA LEU A 296 -15.29 12.67 1.21
C LEU A 296 -16.52 13.01 0.38
N GLU A 297 -16.65 14.29 0.04
CA GLU A 297 -17.76 14.78 -0.78
C GLU A 297 -17.46 14.56 -2.27
N GLU A 298 -18.46 14.76 -3.14
CA GLU A 298 -18.33 14.51 -4.58
C GLU A 298 -17.15 15.28 -5.21
N TYR A 299 -16.85 16.49 -4.74
CA TYR A 299 -15.67 17.24 -5.14
C TYR A 299 -14.36 16.52 -4.78
N ASP A 300 -14.25 16.00 -3.56
CA ASP A 300 -13.08 15.24 -3.10
C ASP A 300 -12.90 13.97 -3.93
N LEU A 301 -13.97 13.21 -4.14
CA LEU A 301 -13.95 11.97 -4.91
C LEU A 301 -13.45 12.20 -6.33
N ASN A 302 -13.93 13.26 -6.98
CA ASN A 302 -13.48 13.65 -8.33
C ASN A 302 -12.01 14.09 -8.36
N MET A 303 -11.60 14.93 -7.40
CA MET A 303 -10.21 15.38 -7.28
C MET A 303 -9.24 14.22 -7.00
N LEU A 304 -9.67 13.26 -6.18
CA LEU A 304 -8.91 12.07 -5.81
C LEU A 304 -9.07 10.91 -6.80
N GLY A 305 -9.91 11.03 -7.83
CA GLY A 305 -10.14 9.97 -8.82
C GLY A 305 -10.76 8.69 -8.23
N ILE A 306 -11.54 8.83 -7.16
CA ILE A 306 -12.16 7.70 -6.46
C ILE A 306 -13.54 7.46 -7.05
N ASN A 307 -13.73 6.30 -7.68
CA ASN A 307 -15.04 5.88 -8.18
C ASN A 307 -15.88 5.28 -7.03
N LYS A 308 -16.93 5.98 -6.61
CA LYS A 308 -17.82 5.54 -5.51
C LYS A 308 -18.54 4.21 -5.78
N GLU A 309 -18.82 3.87 -7.04
CA GLU A 309 -19.44 2.58 -7.39
C GLU A 309 -18.47 1.41 -7.20
N LEU A 310 -17.17 1.67 -7.29
CA LEU A 310 -16.13 0.65 -7.08
C LEU A 310 -15.65 0.61 -5.64
N TYR A 311 -15.49 1.77 -5.01
CA TYR A 311 -14.83 1.90 -3.73
C TYR A 311 -15.76 2.22 -2.58
N GLY A 312 -17.07 2.35 -2.82
CA GLY A 312 -18.11 2.57 -1.83
C GLY A 312 -18.77 3.96 -1.93
N HIS A 313 -20.04 4.03 -1.56
CA HIS A 313 -20.86 5.22 -1.74
C HIS A 313 -20.57 6.31 -0.69
N ILE A 314 -20.16 5.91 0.51
CA ILE A 314 -19.74 6.82 1.57
C ILE A 314 -18.34 6.43 2.01
N ILE A 315 -17.42 7.40 1.96
CA ILE A 315 -16.02 7.22 2.37
C ILE A 315 -15.70 8.26 3.43
N PHE A 316 -15.17 7.82 4.56
CA PHE A 316 -14.68 8.67 5.64
C PHE A 316 -13.17 8.56 5.72
N ALA A 317 -12.47 9.68 5.55
CA ALA A 317 -11.02 9.77 5.69
C ALA A 317 -10.66 10.37 7.04
N LEU A 318 -9.70 9.77 7.73
CA LEU A 318 -9.24 10.22 9.04
C LEU A 318 -8.22 11.35 8.95
N ASN A 319 -8.19 12.19 9.98
CA ASN A 319 -7.14 13.17 10.18
C ASN A 319 -5.81 12.46 10.51
N GLU A 320 -4.68 13.16 10.35
CA GLU A 320 -3.39 12.70 10.87
C GLU A 320 -3.51 12.32 12.36
N GLY A 321 -2.79 11.28 12.76
CA GLY A 321 -2.72 10.80 14.15
C GLY A 321 -3.88 9.88 14.52
N VAL A 322 -4.94 9.82 13.71
CA VAL A 322 -6.10 8.98 13.98
C VAL A 322 -6.13 7.78 13.04
N VAL A 323 -6.37 6.59 13.60
CA VAL A 323 -6.51 5.37 12.82
C VAL A 323 -7.75 4.56 13.25
N PHE A 324 -8.31 3.81 12.31
CA PHE A 324 -9.28 2.77 12.62
C PHE A 324 -8.56 1.52 13.10
N PHE A 325 -9.01 0.99 14.23
CA PHE A 325 -8.58 -0.30 14.76
C PHE A 325 -9.73 -0.99 15.52
N PRO A 326 -10.04 -2.27 15.23
CA PRO A 326 -9.43 -3.12 14.21
C PRO A 326 -9.69 -2.60 12.78
N ASN A 327 -8.86 -3.04 11.83
CA ASN A 327 -9.03 -2.73 10.40
C ASN A 327 -8.74 -3.99 9.57
N PHE A 328 -8.97 -3.93 8.26
CA PHE A 328 -8.82 -5.12 7.41
C PHE A 328 -7.37 -5.39 6.98
N PHE A 329 -6.41 -4.54 7.36
CA PHE A 329 -4.99 -4.77 7.08
C PHE A 329 -4.27 -5.46 8.23
N GLN A 330 -4.74 -5.31 9.47
CA GLN A 330 -4.02 -5.67 10.69
C GLN A 330 -4.92 -6.34 11.70
#